data_AF-A0A259D5W7-F1
#
_entry.id   AF-A0A259D5W7-F1
#
_cell.length_a   1.000
_cell.length_b   1.000
_cell.length_c   1.000
_cell.angle_alpha   90.00
_cell.angle_beta   90.00
_cell.angle_gamma   90.00
#
_symmetry.space_group_name_H-M   'P 1'
#
loop_
_entity.id
_entity.type
_entity.pdbx_description
1 polymer ?
#
loop_
_entity_poly.entity_id
_entity_poly.type
_entity_poly.pdbx_seq_one_letter_code
_entity_poly.pdbx_strand_id
1 'polypeptide(L)'
;MSTTALPFVNRTAFGLAAALALSACVPSGGSSPMQLYPLEGPIARSDATVVIEATAKNTRGTSGELSFRLPEKLRCDGTWTSLTPRIVSRSKGLSLTLRKTGGEIGNGSETVAGVNSGEIYAVCEDGTRVQGTFVIGSGTASGTGTATDTNGNIYKLLF
;
A
#
# COMPACT_ATOMS: atom_id res chain seq x y z
N MET A 1 18.47 -71.36 26.52
CA MET A 1 18.16 -70.95 25.13
C MET A 1 16.68 -71.13 24.89
N SER A 2 15.91 -70.05 25.01
CA SER A 2 14.68 -69.80 24.26
C SER A 2 14.20 -68.39 24.61
N THR A 3 14.17 -67.58 23.57
CA THR A 3 13.84 -66.15 23.55
C THR A 3 12.35 -65.96 23.78
N THR A 4 11.97 -65.07 24.69
CA THR A 4 10.60 -64.54 24.77
C THR A 4 10.71 -63.05 25.08
N ALA A 5 10.67 -62.23 24.03
CA ALA A 5 10.63 -60.77 24.16
C ALA A 5 9.18 -60.35 24.41
N LEU A 6 9.00 -59.58 25.49
CA LEU A 6 7.72 -59.07 26.00
C LEU A 6 7.17 -57.92 25.12
N PRO A 7 5.85 -57.68 25.15
CA PRO A 7 5.17 -56.74 24.27
C PRO A 7 5.28 -55.27 24.71
N PHE A 8 5.05 -54.41 23.71
CA PHE A 8 4.87 -52.96 23.75
C PHE A 8 4.31 -52.39 25.06
N VAL A 9 5.09 -51.49 25.68
CA VAL A 9 4.62 -50.61 26.76
C VAL A 9 3.94 -49.40 26.12
N ASN A 10 2.62 -49.31 26.34
CA ASN A 10 1.83 -48.11 26.13
C ASN A 10 1.68 -47.39 27.47
N ARG A 11 2.27 -46.20 27.63
CA ARG A 11 2.05 -45.32 28.79
C ARG A 11 2.05 -43.85 28.36
N THR A 12 0.84 -43.36 28.13
CA THR A 12 0.33 -42.07 28.65
C THR A 12 1.24 -40.83 28.63
N ALA A 13 0.87 -39.92 27.74
CA ALA A 13 0.68 -38.48 27.95
C ALA A 13 1.85 -37.63 28.49
N PHE A 14 2.53 -36.92 27.60
CA PHE A 14 3.01 -35.54 27.80
C PHE A 14 3.03 -34.86 26.40
N GLY A 15 2.08 -33.96 26.13
CA GLY A 15 2.37 -32.53 25.94
C GLY A 15 2.86 -32.24 24.52
N LEU A 16 1.97 -32.08 23.53
CA LEU A 16 1.31 -30.83 23.15
C LEU A 16 2.29 -29.65 22.95
N ALA A 17 2.23 -29.07 21.74
CA ALA A 17 2.64 -27.71 21.38
C ALA A 17 4.14 -27.42 21.21
N ALA A 18 4.67 -27.73 20.02
CA ALA A 18 5.87 -27.06 19.50
C ALA A 18 5.75 -26.75 17.99
N ALA A 19 4.53 -26.46 17.53
CA ALA A 19 4.27 -25.93 16.19
C ALA A 19 3.62 -24.55 16.34
N LEU A 20 4.05 -23.59 15.51
CA LEU A 20 3.44 -22.27 15.27
C LEU A 20 3.90 -21.12 16.18
N ALA A 21 5.12 -20.61 15.95
CA ALA A 21 5.46 -19.24 16.33
C ALA A 21 6.53 -18.61 15.42
N LEU A 22 6.48 -18.85 14.10
CA LEU A 22 7.17 -17.98 13.15
C LEU A 22 6.17 -16.95 12.62
N SER A 23 6.07 -15.86 13.37
CA SER A 23 5.91 -14.48 12.88
C SER A 23 5.17 -14.31 11.55
N ALA A 24 3.84 -14.27 11.61
CA ALA A 24 3.06 -13.66 10.55
C ALA A 24 3.22 -12.13 10.65
N CYS A 25 4.18 -11.55 9.92
CA CYS A 25 4.08 -10.15 9.51
C CYS A 25 2.99 -10.09 8.44
N VAL A 26 1.72 -10.07 8.85
CA VAL A 26 0.62 -9.72 7.95
C VAL A 26 0.76 -8.21 7.72
N PRO A 27 1.14 -7.74 6.51
CA PRO A 27 0.99 -6.33 6.23
C PRO A 27 -0.52 -6.12 6.19
N SER A 28 -1.06 -5.48 7.23
CA SER A 28 -2.39 -4.89 7.21
C SER A 28 -2.35 -3.67 6.27
N GLY A 29 -1.99 -3.91 5.01
CA GLY A 29 -1.96 -2.92 3.95
C GLY A 29 -3.38 -2.74 3.45
N GLY A 30 -3.95 -1.55 3.65
CA GLY A 30 -5.24 -1.22 3.03
C GLY A 30 -5.17 -1.38 1.51
N SER A 31 -6.32 -1.62 0.90
CA SER A 31 -6.49 -1.51 -0.54
C SER A 31 -7.47 -0.37 -0.82
N SER A 32 -7.17 0.43 -1.84
CA SER A 32 -8.05 1.50 -2.30
C SER A 32 -8.21 1.39 -3.82
N PRO A 33 -9.44 1.57 -4.34
CA PRO A 33 -9.62 1.76 -5.76
C PRO A 33 -8.98 3.09 -6.18
N MET A 34 -8.40 3.09 -7.38
CA MET A 34 -8.03 4.26 -8.15
C MET A 34 -8.73 4.19 -9.50
N GLN A 35 -9.09 5.31 -10.08
CA GLN A 35 -9.85 5.40 -11.32
C GLN A 35 -9.08 6.23 -12.33
N LEU A 36 -8.89 5.68 -13.53
CA LEU A 36 -8.29 6.36 -14.66
C LEU A 36 -9.39 6.68 -15.68
N TYR A 37 -9.57 7.98 -15.94
CA TYR A 37 -10.53 8.51 -16.90
C TYR A 37 -9.78 8.98 -18.15
N PRO A 38 -10.06 8.42 -19.33
CA PRO A 38 -9.39 8.82 -20.55
C PRO A 38 -9.81 10.25 -20.93
N LEU A 39 -8.82 11.13 -21.07
CA LEU A 39 -8.99 12.51 -21.53
C LEU A 39 -8.64 12.65 -23.01
N GLU A 40 -7.55 11.98 -23.43
CA GLU A 40 -7.04 12.04 -24.81
C GLU A 40 -6.48 10.67 -25.24
N GLY A 41 -6.29 10.50 -26.54
CA GLY A 41 -5.71 9.29 -27.15
C GLY A 41 -6.71 8.37 -27.85
N PRO A 42 -6.25 7.21 -28.36
CA PRO A 42 -7.11 6.20 -28.98
C PRO A 42 -8.32 5.79 -28.12
N ILE A 43 -8.15 5.63 -26.81
CA ILE A 43 -9.22 5.19 -25.90
C ILE A 43 -10.28 6.27 -25.73
N ALA A 44 -9.88 7.53 -25.50
CA ALA A 44 -10.83 8.64 -25.37
C ALA A 44 -11.63 8.87 -26.67
N ARG A 45 -11.02 8.61 -27.83
CA ARG A 45 -11.66 8.76 -29.14
C ARG A 45 -12.64 7.64 -29.46
N SER A 46 -12.40 6.43 -28.97
CA SER A 46 -13.34 5.31 -29.15
C SER A 46 -14.49 5.38 -28.16
N ASP A 47 -14.19 5.59 -26.88
CA ASP A 47 -15.18 5.73 -25.82
C ASP A 47 -14.60 6.52 -24.62
N ALA A 48 -14.99 7.79 -24.48
CA ALA A 48 -14.58 8.64 -23.36
C ALA A 48 -15.31 8.32 -22.04
N THR A 49 -16.32 7.45 -22.05
CA THR A 49 -17.10 7.10 -20.85
C THR A 49 -16.52 5.93 -20.07
N VAL A 50 -15.53 5.22 -20.65
CA VAL A 50 -14.89 4.09 -19.99
C VAL A 50 -14.10 4.56 -18.77
N VAL A 51 -14.34 3.92 -17.63
CA VAL A 51 -13.57 4.14 -16.40
C VAL A 51 -12.70 2.91 -16.16
N ILE A 52 -11.39 3.12 -16.11
CA ILE A 52 -10.43 2.05 -15.84
C ILE A 52 -10.21 2.01 -14.32
N GLU A 53 -10.70 0.95 -13.69
CA GLU A 53 -10.51 0.72 -12.27
C GLU A 53 -9.16 0.05 -11.99
N ALA A 54 -8.36 0.70 -11.16
CA ALA A 54 -7.09 0.23 -10.67
C ALA A 54 -7.15 -0.08 -9.18
N THR A 55 -6.49 -1.16 -8.77
CA THR A 55 -6.42 -1.59 -7.38
C THR A 55 -5.04 -1.27 -6.85
N ALA A 56 -4.97 -0.32 -5.92
CA ALA A 56 -3.75 -0.05 -5.15
C ALA A 56 -3.76 -0.91 -3.88
N LYS A 57 -2.64 -1.60 -3.62
CA LYS A 57 -2.39 -2.33 -2.36
C LYS A 57 -1.45 -1.54 -1.47
N ASN A 58 -1.45 -1.85 -0.17
CA ASN A 58 -0.60 -1.23 0.85
C ASN A 58 -0.80 0.29 1.00
N THR A 59 -2.03 0.78 0.84
CA THR A 59 -2.35 2.23 0.83
C THR A 59 -2.14 2.96 2.16
N ARG A 60 -1.86 2.21 3.24
CA ARG A 60 -1.43 2.76 4.53
C ARG A 60 0.08 3.01 4.60
N GLY A 61 0.84 2.48 3.65
CA GLY A 61 2.28 2.71 3.49
C GLY A 61 2.58 3.89 2.57
N THR A 62 3.84 4.00 2.16
CA THR A 62 4.31 5.02 1.20
C THR A 62 4.51 4.44 -0.20
N SER A 63 4.30 3.14 -0.40
CA SER A 63 4.40 2.48 -1.68
C SER A 63 3.64 1.15 -1.66
N GLY A 64 3.28 0.66 -2.85
CA GLY A 64 2.62 -0.62 -2.98
C GLY A 64 2.45 -1.07 -4.42
N GLU A 65 1.85 -2.24 -4.57
CA GLU A 65 1.49 -2.80 -5.87
C GLU A 65 0.26 -2.08 -6.43
N LEU A 66 0.24 -1.90 -7.74
CA LEU A 66 -0.87 -1.35 -8.51
C LEU A 66 -1.23 -2.36 -9.61
N SER A 67 -2.51 -2.67 -9.77
CA SER A 67 -2.96 -3.53 -10.88
C SER A 67 -4.27 -3.05 -11.48
N PHE A 68 -4.41 -3.15 -12.79
CA PHE A 68 -5.62 -2.74 -13.53
C PHE A 68 -5.70 -3.42 -14.90
N ARG A 69 -6.78 -3.14 -15.62
CA ARG A 69 -6.97 -3.60 -17.00
C ARG A 69 -7.35 -2.45 -17.91
N LEU A 70 -6.63 -2.29 -19.01
CA LEU A 70 -7.02 -1.38 -20.08
C LEU A 70 -8.19 -1.97 -20.90
N PRO A 71 -8.93 -1.13 -21.65
CA PRO A 71 -9.81 -1.61 -22.71
C PRO A 71 -9.05 -2.59 -23.61
N GLU A 72 -9.74 -3.60 -24.15
CA GLU A 72 -9.13 -4.76 -24.85
C GLU A 72 -8.56 -5.86 -23.94
N LYS A 73 -8.82 -5.79 -22.62
CA LYS A 73 -8.46 -6.82 -21.62
C LYS A 73 -6.96 -6.95 -21.35
N LEU A 74 -6.16 -5.97 -21.74
CA LEU A 74 -4.74 -5.91 -21.41
C LEU A 74 -4.57 -5.70 -19.91
N ARG A 75 -3.99 -6.70 -19.24
CA ARG A 75 -3.66 -6.60 -17.82
C ARG A 75 -2.39 -5.76 -17.66
N CYS A 76 -2.41 -4.86 -16.68
CA CYS A 76 -1.27 -4.04 -16.31
C CYS A 76 -0.96 -4.22 -14.83
N ASP A 77 0.30 -4.49 -14.52
CA ASP A 77 0.79 -4.65 -13.16
C ASP A 77 1.96 -3.67 -12.95
N GLY A 78 2.04 -3.10 -11.76
CA GLY A 78 2.92 -1.98 -11.48
C GLY A 78 3.04 -1.64 -10.02
N THR A 79 3.56 -0.46 -9.76
CA THR A 79 3.74 0.10 -8.43
C THR A 79 3.25 1.53 -8.36
N TRP A 80 2.85 1.92 -7.16
CA TRP A 80 2.63 3.30 -6.79
C TRP A 80 3.54 3.66 -5.62
N THR A 81 3.89 4.94 -5.52
CA THR A 81 4.66 5.49 -4.43
C THR A 81 4.14 6.88 -4.07
N SER A 82 4.22 7.27 -2.80
CA SER A 82 3.89 8.60 -2.32
C SER A 82 4.96 9.09 -1.35
N LEU A 83 5.45 10.29 -1.63
CA LEU A 83 6.34 11.02 -0.74
C LEU A 83 5.49 11.69 0.33
N THR A 84 5.26 10.99 1.44
CA THR A 84 4.67 11.61 2.64
C THR A 84 5.81 12.23 3.46
N PRO A 85 5.94 13.57 3.55
CA PRO A 85 6.89 14.18 4.46
C PRO A 85 6.40 13.95 5.89
N ARG A 86 6.97 12.97 6.58
CA ARG A 86 6.80 12.82 8.03
C ARG A 86 7.74 13.82 8.70
N ILE A 87 7.26 15.03 9.00
CA ILE A 87 7.96 15.87 9.97
C ILE A 87 7.75 15.25 11.35
N VAL A 88 8.73 14.48 11.80
CA VAL A 88 8.77 13.98 13.19
C VAL A 88 9.15 15.17 14.06
N SER A 89 8.18 15.93 14.55
CA SER A 89 8.44 16.97 15.55
C SER A 89 8.84 16.30 16.87
N ARG A 90 10.14 16.02 17.05
CA ARG A 90 10.67 15.76 18.39
C ARG A 90 10.68 17.09 19.14
N SER A 91 9.57 17.43 19.80
CA SER A 91 9.59 18.46 20.83
C SER A 91 10.48 17.96 21.97
N LYS A 92 11.78 18.30 21.94
CA LYS A 92 12.61 18.29 23.14
C LYS A 92 12.11 19.45 24.00
N GLY A 93 11.04 19.21 24.76
CA GLY A 93 10.58 20.14 25.77
C GLY A 93 11.63 20.22 26.88
N LEU A 94 12.56 21.16 26.78
CA LEU A 94 13.15 21.74 27.99
C LEU A 94 12.23 22.88 28.41
N SER A 95 11.10 22.53 29.03
CA SER A 95 10.31 23.51 29.75
C SER A 95 11.10 23.91 30.99
N LEU A 96 11.82 25.03 30.91
CA LEU A 96 12.26 25.77 32.08
C LEU A 96 11.14 26.71 32.57
N THR A 97 9.88 26.24 32.60
CA THR A 97 8.88 26.88 33.47
C THR A 97 9.05 26.30 34.87
N LEU A 98 9.86 26.99 35.66
CA LEU A 98 9.97 26.85 37.09
C LEU A 98 8.55 26.80 37.69
N ARG A 99 8.19 25.67 38.34
CA ARG A 99 6.91 25.34 39.02
C ARG A 99 5.86 24.58 38.20
N LYS A 100 6.11 23.30 37.93
CA LYS A 100 5.21 22.18 38.31
C LYS A 100 5.87 20.86 37.89
N THR A 101 6.09 20.01 38.88
CA THR A 101 6.62 18.65 38.76
C THR A 101 5.62 17.75 38.04
N GLY A 102 5.91 17.42 36.79
CA GLY A 102 5.10 16.48 35.99
C GLY A 102 5.58 16.50 34.54
N GLY A 103 6.64 15.75 34.24
CA GLY A 103 7.16 15.64 32.89
C GLY A 103 6.31 14.68 32.06
N GLU A 104 5.42 15.21 31.21
CA GLU A 104 4.82 14.43 30.13
C GLU A 104 5.76 14.42 28.92
N ILE A 105 6.36 13.27 28.65
CA ILE A 105 7.07 13.00 27.40
C ILE A 105 6.02 12.56 26.38
N GLY A 106 5.40 13.51 25.69
CA GLY A 106 4.49 13.24 24.58
C GLY A 106 5.27 13.02 23.28
N ASN A 107 5.20 11.83 22.69
CA ASN A 107 5.58 11.61 21.30
C ASN A 107 4.37 11.93 20.42
N GLY A 108 4.27 13.16 19.93
CA GLY A 108 3.26 13.54 18.94
C GLY A 108 3.82 13.40 17.52
N SER A 109 3.19 12.60 16.67
CA SER A 109 3.38 12.68 15.22
C SER A 109 2.24 13.50 14.64
N GLU A 110 2.48 14.77 14.33
CA GLU A 110 1.50 15.57 13.61
C GLU A 110 1.74 15.44 12.10
N THR A 111 0.70 15.01 11.39
CA THR A 111 0.68 15.10 9.92
C THR A 111 0.56 16.57 9.56
N VAL A 112 1.63 17.16 9.02
CA VAL A 112 1.60 18.52 8.50
C VAL A 112 0.51 18.63 7.44
N ALA A 113 -0.30 19.68 7.50
CA ALA A 113 -1.21 20.04 6.41
C ALA A 113 -0.37 20.28 5.15
N GLY A 114 -0.40 19.33 4.23
CA GLY A 114 0.53 19.26 3.11
C GLY A 114 0.02 18.26 2.08
N VAL A 115 0.09 18.65 0.81
CA VAL A 115 -0.24 17.75 -0.30
C VAL A 115 0.91 16.76 -0.44
N ASN A 116 0.61 15.46 -0.40
CA ASN A 116 1.60 14.41 -0.61
C ASN A 116 1.62 14.07 -2.10
N SER A 117 2.73 14.35 -2.78
CA SER A 117 2.91 13.95 -4.17
C SER A 117 3.24 12.46 -4.25
N GLY A 118 2.80 11.82 -5.32
CA GLY A 118 3.10 10.44 -5.60
C GLY A 118 3.17 10.16 -7.09
N GLU A 119 3.66 8.97 -7.42
CA GLU A 119 3.91 8.50 -8.76
C GLU A 119 3.33 7.11 -8.94
N ILE A 120 2.86 6.82 -10.14
CA ILE A 120 2.48 5.48 -10.57
C ILE A 120 3.32 5.05 -11.76
N TYR A 121 3.63 3.77 -11.83
CA TYR A 121 4.26 3.13 -12.97
C TYR A 121 3.77 1.70 -13.12
N ALA A 122 3.24 1.35 -14.28
CA ALA A 122 2.76 0.01 -14.58
C ALA A 122 3.14 -0.40 -16.00
N VAL A 123 3.28 -1.71 -16.21
CA VAL A 123 3.57 -2.31 -17.50
C VAL A 123 2.47 -3.32 -17.81
N CYS A 124 1.92 -3.21 -19.01
CA CYS A 124 0.88 -4.10 -19.51
C CYS A 124 1.49 -5.31 -20.24
N GLU A 125 0.70 -6.36 -20.45
CA GLU A 125 1.13 -7.60 -21.09
C GLU A 125 1.69 -7.42 -22.52
N ASP A 126 1.23 -6.39 -23.24
CA ASP A 126 1.68 -6.01 -24.58
C ASP A 126 2.94 -5.12 -24.58
N GLY A 127 3.48 -4.80 -23.40
CA GLY A 127 4.59 -3.88 -23.22
C GLY A 127 4.19 -2.41 -23.15
N THR A 128 2.90 -2.08 -23.20
CA THR A 128 2.41 -0.72 -22.97
C THR A 128 2.78 -0.28 -21.57
N ARG A 129 3.41 0.89 -21.43
CA ARG A 129 3.79 1.44 -20.11
C ARG A 129 2.85 2.56 -19.76
N VAL A 130 2.29 2.54 -18.56
CA VAL A 130 1.43 3.59 -18.01
C VAL A 130 2.17 4.22 -16.84
N GLN A 131 2.38 5.53 -16.88
CA GLN A 131 3.10 6.26 -15.85
C GLN A 131 2.41 7.59 -15.55
N GLY A 132 2.52 8.07 -14.33
CA GLY A 132 1.82 9.28 -13.94
C GLY A 132 2.20 9.80 -12.58
N THR A 133 1.67 10.97 -12.27
CA THR A 133 1.84 11.62 -10.97
C THR A 133 0.46 11.92 -10.37
N PHE A 134 0.38 11.90 -9.05
CA PHE A 134 -0.82 12.25 -8.31
C PHE A 134 -0.47 13.03 -7.05
N VAL A 135 -1.48 13.67 -6.47
CA VAL A 135 -1.39 14.36 -5.19
C VAL A 135 -2.50 13.87 -4.27
N ILE A 136 -2.17 13.62 -3.00
CA ILE A 136 -3.10 13.20 -1.95
C ILE A 136 -3.21 14.30 -0.90
N GLY A 137 -4.43 14.64 -0.49
CA GLY A 137 -4.62 15.57 0.62
C GLY A 137 -4.11 15.00 1.95
N SER A 138 -3.47 15.83 2.78
CA SER A 138 -3.01 15.42 4.12
C SER A 138 -4.14 14.80 4.94
N GLY A 139 -3.96 13.57 5.41
CA GLY A 139 -4.94 12.86 6.24
C GLY A 139 -6.18 12.35 5.50
N THR A 140 -6.23 12.47 4.17
CA THR A 140 -7.33 11.95 3.34
C THR A 140 -6.87 10.75 2.52
N ALA A 141 -7.83 9.88 2.18
CA ALA A 141 -7.61 8.82 1.20
C ALA A 141 -7.86 9.30 -0.24
N SER A 142 -8.18 10.58 -0.44
CA SER A 142 -8.58 11.12 -1.73
C SER A 142 -7.46 11.91 -2.40
N GLY A 143 -7.38 11.78 -3.72
CA GLY A 143 -6.34 12.37 -4.53
C GLY A 143 -6.74 12.59 -5.99
N THR A 144 -5.94 13.40 -6.68
CA THR A 144 -6.08 13.62 -8.13
C THR A 144 -4.71 13.58 -8.79
N GLY A 145 -4.68 13.17 -10.05
CA GLY A 145 -3.45 13.09 -10.80
C GLY A 145 -3.67 13.00 -12.30
N THR A 146 -2.57 12.77 -13.00
CA THR A 146 -2.55 12.53 -14.44
C THR A 146 -1.62 11.38 -14.75
N ALA A 147 -2.02 10.54 -15.69
CA ALA A 147 -1.19 9.46 -16.20
C ALA A 147 -1.18 9.47 -17.72
N THR A 148 -0.11 8.96 -18.32
CA THR A 148 0.02 8.77 -19.75
C THR A 148 0.51 7.37 -20.04
N ASP A 149 0.17 6.87 -21.23
CA ASP A 149 0.73 5.63 -21.73
C ASP A 149 1.57 5.79 -23.00
N THR A 150 2.29 4.72 -23.36
CA THR A 150 3.12 4.70 -24.57
C THR A 150 2.33 4.72 -25.88
N ASN A 151 1.02 4.46 -25.83
CA ASN A 151 0.12 4.51 -26.98
C ASN A 151 -0.47 5.91 -27.19
N GLY A 152 -0.05 6.89 -26.37
CA GLY A 152 -0.46 8.28 -26.46
C GLY A 152 -1.81 8.58 -25.82
N ASN A 153 -2.31 7.70 -24.93
CA ASN A 153 -3.45 8.05 -24.10
C ASN A 153 -3.03 8.91 -22.90
N ILE A 154 -3.90 9.84 -22.55
CA ILE A 154 -3.78 10.68 -21.36
C ILE A 154 -4.99 10.41 -20.48
N TYR A 155 -4.75 10.19 -19.20
CA TYR A 155 -5.77 9.85 -18.21
C TYR A 155 -5.77 10.86 -17.06
N LYS A 156 -6.97 11.20 -16.58
CA LYS A 156 -7.16 11.78 -15.27
C LYS A 156 -7.26 10.67 -14.23
N LEU A 157 -6.44 10.76 -13.20
CA LEU A 157 -6.41 9.80 -12.10
C LEU A 157 -7.18 10.37 -10.91
N LEU A 158 -8.15 9.63 -10.37
CA LEU A 158 -8.93 9.98 -9.18
C LEU A 158 -9.00 8.81 -8.19
N PHE A 159 -9.00 9.10 -6.89
CA PHE A 159 -9.28 8.13 -5.81
C PHE A 159 -9.72 8.87 -4.55
#